data_AF-A0A6C0EZ45-F1
#
_entry.id   AF-A0A6C0EZ45-F1
#
_cell.length_a   1.000
_cell.length_b   1.000
_cell.length_c   1.000
_cell.angle_alpha   90.00
_cell.angle_beta   90.00
_cell.angle_gamma   90.00
#
_symmetry.space_group_name_H-M   'P 1'
#
loop_
_entity.id
_entity.type
_entity.pdbx_description
1 polymer ?
#
loop_
_entity_poly.entity_id
_entity_poly.type
_entity_poly.pdbx_seq_one_letter_code
_entity_poly.pdbx_strand_id
1 'polypeptide(L)'
;MQQQQSQLQNNGHRGHRGHPAHRAFQAFKNVILWIVSNPLLHIILYFIMCNIAHHLSSKLYLYFCITDHRATLPTLAMSPFTMISPHCIAIRWVMMESANLVYFQILMVGSWIVARIS
;
A
#
# COMPACT_ATOMS: atom_id res chain seq x y z
N MET A 1 52.75 25.46 -30.82
CA MET A 1 51.67 24.43 -30.83
C MET A 1 51.06 24.13 -29.46
N GLN A 2 51.28 24.95 -28.41
CA GLN A 2 50.73 24.70 -27.06
C GLN A 2 49.49 25.54 -26.69
N GLN A 3 49.12 26.55 -27.49
CA GLN A 3 47.96 27.42 -27.20
C GLN A 3 46.61 26.85 -27.67
N GLN A 4 46.58 25.77 -28.45
CA GLN A 4 45.34 25.22 -29.01
C GLN A 4 44.66 24.18 -28.12
N GLN A 5 45.38 23.59 -27.15
CA GLN A 5 44.83 22.58 -26.24
C GLN A 5 44.06 23.18 -25.04
N SER A 6 44.41 24.40 -24.60
CA SER A 6 43.72 25.08 -23.49
C SER A 6 42.34 25.65 -23.88
N GLN A 7 42.07 25.84 -25.18
CA GLN A 7 40.75 26.26 -25.68
C GLN A 7 39.74 25.09 -25.79
N LEU A 8 40.23 23.85 -25.94
CA LEU A 8 39.38 22.65 -26.02
C LEU A 8 38.89 22.17 -24.65
N GLN A 9 39.67 22.37 -23.58
CA GLN A 9 39.21 22.06 -22.21
C GLN A 9 38.25 23.10 -21.64
N ASN A 10 38.24 24.34 -22.15
CA ASN A 10 37.34 25.40 -21.66
C ASN A 10 35.91 25.30 -22.26
N ASN A 11 35.72 24.55 -23.35
CA ASN A 11 34.41 24.40 -24.00
C ASN A 11 33.57 23.22 -23.49
N GLY A 12 34.11 22.36 -22.63
CA GLY A 12 33.41 21.21 -22.02
C GLY A 12 32.57 21.55 -20.77
N HIS A 13 32.57 22.82 -20.35
CA HIS A 13 31.80 23.32 -19.21
C HIS A 13 30.72 24.33 -19.64
N ARG A 14 30.08 24.09 -20.80
CA ARG A 14 28.73 24.62 -21.03
C ARG A 14 27.77 23.85 -20.14
N GLY A 15 27.74 24.24 -18.87
CA GLY A 15 26.65 23.92 -17.97
C GLY A 15 25.37 24.35 -18.66
N HIS A 16 24.63 23.36 -19.18
CA HIS A 16 23.20 23.50 -19.35
C HIS A 16 22.70 23.95 -17.98
N ARG A 17 22.44 25.25 -17.83
CA ARG A 17 21.62 25.79 -16.75
C ARG A 17 20.25 25.17 -16.98
N GLY A 18 20.09 23.92 -16.54
CA GLY A 18 18.82 23.25 -16.51
C GLY A 18 17.91 24.15 -15.72
N HIS A 19 16.86 24.63 -16.39
CA HIS A 19 15.78 25.38 -15.78
C HIS A 19 15.45 24.70 -14.44
N PRO A 20 15.21 25.45 -13.35
CA PRO A 20 14.93 24.86 -12.03
C PRO A 20 13.82 23.80 -12.09
N ALA A 21 12.86 23.98 -13.00
CA ALA A 21 11.81 23.00 -13.33
C ALA A 21 12.34 21.62 -13.81
N HIS A 22 13.39 21.57 -14.63
CA HIS A 22 13.96 20.31 -15.12
C HIS A 22 14.67 19.53 -14.02
N ARG A 23 15.39 20.22 -13.12
CA ARG A 23 16.05 19.56 -11.97
C ARG A 23 15.04 19.04 -10.95
N ALA A 24 13.97 19.81 -10.69
CA ALA A 24 12.87 19.38 -9.85
C ALA A 24 12.17 18.13 -10.42
N PHE A 25 11.88 18.13 -11.73
CA PHE A 25 11.31 16.97 -12.42
C PHE A 25 12.22 15.74 -12.35
N GLN A 26 13.53 15.92 -12.48
CA GLN A 26 14.49 14.82 -12.43
C GLN A 26 14.68 14.26 -11.02
N ALA A 27 14.68 15.13 -9.99
CA ALA A 27 14.65 14.70 -8.60
C ALA A 27 13.37 13.91 -8.28
N PHE A 28 12.20 14.41 -8.72
CA PHE A 28 10.91 13.73 -8.55
C PHE A 28 10.89 12.36 -9.25
N LYS A 29 11.39 12.29 -10.49
CA LYS A 29 11.51 11.04 -11.24
C LYS A 29 12.41 10.03 -10.50
N ASN A 30 13.54 10.47 -9.94
CA ASN A 30 14.45 9.59 -9.21
C ASN A 30 13.84 9.09 -7.90
N VAL A 31 13.06 9.93 -7.20
CA VAL A 31 12.32 9.53 -6.00
C VAL A 31 11.23 8.51 -6.35
N ILE A 32 10.45 8.74 -7.40
CA ILE A 32 9.44 7.78 -7.86
C ILE A 32 10.08 6.46 -8.26
N LEU A 33 11.16 6.50 -9.05
CA LEU A 33 11.87 5.30 -9.47
C LEU A 33 12.39 4.52 -8.28
N TRP A 34 12.92 5.21 -7.26
CA TRP A 34 13.35 4.57 -6.02
C TRP A 34 12.17 3.97 -5.25
N ILE A 35 11.04 4.67 -5.11
CA ILE A 35 9.85 4.13 -4.42
C ILE A 35 9.37 2.85 -5.13
N VAL A 36 9.22 2.91 -6.45
CA VAL A 36 8.71 1.79 -7.26
C VAL A 36 9.72 0.63 -7.34
N SER A 37 11.02 0.90 -7.25
CA SER A 37 12.06 -0.13 -7.35
C SER A 37 12.27 -0.92 -6.07
N ASN A 38 11.65 -0.55 -4.94
CA ASN A 38 11.84 -1.22 -3.65
C ASN A 38 10.70 -2.20 -3.34
N PRO A 39 10.84 -3.51 -3.65
CA PRO A 39 9.78 -4.50 -3.44
C PRO A 39 9.39 -4.66 -1.96
N LEU A 40 10.34 -4.48 -1.04
CA LEU A 40 10.06 -4.55 0.40
C LEU A 40 9.10 -3.45 0.86
N LEU A 41 9.26 -2.23 0.32
CA LEU A 41 8.38 -1.11 0.64
C LEU A 41 6.95 -1.39 0.16
N HIS A 42 6.80 -1.97 -1.04
CA HIS A 42 5.50 -2.40 -1.54
C HIS A 42 4.84 -3.47 -0.65
N ILE A 43 5.60 -4.47 -0.19
CA ILE A 43 5.08 -5.52 0.69
C ILE A 43 4.59 -4.93 2.02
N ILE A 44 5.39 -4.05 2.63
CA ILE A 44 5.04 -3.40 3.91
C ILE A 44 3.81 -2.49 3.75
N LEU A 45 3.76 -1.68 2.70
CA LEU A 45 2.61 -0.81 2.44
C LEU A 45 1.33 -1.64 2.20
N TYR A 46 1.43 -2.72 1.45
CA TYR A 46 0.31 -3.62 1.21
C TYR A 46 -0.16 -4.31 2.50
N PHE A 47 0.76 -4.73 3.36
CA PHE A 47 0.45 -5.27 4.69
C PHE A 47 -0.34 -4.28 5.55
N ILE A 48 0.14 -3.02 5.62
CA ILE A 48 -0.53 -1.96 6.38
C ILE A 48 -1.93 -1.69 5.80
N MET A 49 -2.04 -1.59 4.47
CA MET A 49 -3.31 -1.35 3.80
C MET A 49 -4.33 -2.46 4.09
N CYS A 50 -3.91 -3.73 4.05
CA CYS A 50 -4.78 -4.86 4.36
C CYS A 50 -5.24 -4.84 5.83
N ASN A 51 -4.37 -4.50 6.77
CA ASN A 51 -4.73 -4.37 8.19
C ASN A 51 -5.74 -3.24 8.42
N ILE A 52 -5.55 -2.09 7.76
CA ILE A 52 -6.50 -0.97 7.81
C ILE A 52 -7.84 -1.39 7.21
N ALA A 53 -7.84 -2.06 6.06
CA ALA A 53 -9.05 -2.55 5.41
C ALA A 53 -9.80 -3.54 6.30
N HIS A 54 -9.10 -4.47 6.96
CA HIS A 54 -9.68 -5.42 7.89
C HIS A 54 -10.32 -4.72 9.11
N HIS A 55 -9.61 -3.78 9.73
CA HIS A 55 -10.11 -3.04 10.89
C HIS A 55 -11.31 -2.16 10.54
N LEU A 56 -11.23 -1.46 9.40
CA LEU A 56 -12.29 -0.58 8.95
C LEU A 56 -13.54 -1.40 8.56
N SER A 57 -13.40 -2.46 7.77
CA SER A 57 -14.52 -3.33 7.39
C SER A 57 -15.20 -3.99 8.60
N SER A 58 -14.43 -4.40 9.62
CA SER A 58 -14.99 -4.94 10.88
C SER A 58 -15.88 -3.92 11.59
N LYS A 59 -15.46 -2.65 11.65
CA LYS A 59 -16.26 -1.57 12.24
C LYS A 59 -17.49 -1.22 11.40
N LEU A 60 -17.34 -1.14 10.07
CA LEU A 60 -18.48 -0.90 9.19
C LEU A 60 -19.50 -2.03 9.27
N TYR A 61 -19.04 -3.28 9.39
CA TYR A 61 -19.93 -4.44 9.54
C TYR A 61 -20.76 -4.34 10.81
N LEU A 62 -20.14 -4.01 11.95
CA LEU A 62 -20.86 -3.79 13.20
C LEU A 62 -21.86 -2.64 13.11
N TYR A 63 -21.52 -1.57 12.40
CA TYR A 63 -22.37 -0.38 12.30
C TYR A 63 -23.56 -0.56 11.34
N PHE A 64 -23.35 -1.20 10.19
CA PHE A 64 -24.37 -1.32 9.14
C PHE A 64 -25.14 -2.64 9.17
N CYS A 65 -24.49 -3.75 9.53
CA CYS A 65 -25.04 -5.09 9.32
C CYS A 65 -25.61 -5.73 10.58
N ILE A 66 -25.12 -5.32 11.74
CA ILE A 66 -25.61 -5.77 13.04
C ILE A 66 -26.48 -4.65 13.59
N THR A 67 -27.78 -4.75 13.32
CA THR A 67 -28.79 -3.82 13.82
C THR A 67 -28.83 -3.86 15.34
N ASP A 68 -28.51 -2.74 15.98
CA ASP A 68 -28.76 -2.45 17.39
C ASP A 68 -28.17 -3.46 18.40
N HIS A 69 -26.95 -3.16 18.86
CA HIS A 69 -26.23 -3.91 19.92
C HIS A 69 -27.02 -4.00 21.25
N ARG A 70 -28.15 -3.29 21.39
CA ARG A 70 -29.00 -3.28 22.60
C ARG A 70 -30.23 -4.18 22.57
N ALA A 71 -30.64 -4.74 21.43
CA ALA A 71 -31.93 -5.45 21.32
C ALA A 71 -31.77 -6.90 20.82
N THR A 72 -31.59 -7.86 21.73
CA THR A 72 -31.25 -9.27 21.37
C THR A 72 -32.29 -9.99 20.50
N LEU A 73 -33.60 -9.71 20.66
CA LEU A 73 -34.67 -10.44 19.96
C LEU A 73 -35.05 -9.85 18.58
N PRO A 74 -35.26 -8.53 18.40
CA PRO A 74 -35.55 -7.95 17.09
C PRO A 74 -34.36 -8.10 16.13
N THR A 75 -33.14 -7.97 16.65
CA THR A 75 -31.91 -8.16 15.86
C THR A 75 -31.78 -9.57 15.34
N LEU A 76 -32.19 -10.59 16.11
CA LEU A 76 -32.19 -11.99 15.66
C LEU A 76 -33.19 -12.21 14.52
N ALA A 77 -34.38 -11.61 14.61
CA ALA A 77 -35.39 -11.72 13.56
C ALA A 77 -35.00 -10.98 12.27
N MET A 78 -34.32 -9.83 12.40
CA MET A 78 -33.88 -9.01 11.26
C MET A 78 -32.54 -9.48 10.67
N SER A 79 -31.74 -10.25 11.41
CA SER A 79 -30.43 -10.78 11.01
C SER A 79 -30.40 -11.44 9.62
N PRO A 80 -31.33 -12.36 9.24
CA PRO A 80 -31.27 -12.98 7.92
C PRO A 80 -31.45 -11.96 6.78
N PHE A 81 -32.23 -10.89 7.00
CA PHE A 81 -32.47 -9.85 6.00
C PHE A 81 -31.27 -8.91 5.85
N THR A 82 -30.59 -8.58 6.95
CA THR A 82 -29.37 -7.76 6.88
C THR A 82 -28.20 -8.56 6.31
N MET A 83 -28.11 -9.86 6.59
CA MET A 83 -27.05 -10.74 6.07
C MET A 83 -27.06 -10.88 4.54
N ILE A 84 -28.24 -10.91 3.92
CA ILE A 84 -28.36 -11.02 2.45
C ILE A 84 -28.24 -9.67 1.73
N SER A 85 -28.14 -8.57 2.48
CA SER A 85 -28.07 -7.25 1.88
C SER A 85 -26.73 -7.07 1.13
N PRO A 86 -26.74 -6.44 -0.06
CA PRO A 86 -25.56 -6.39 -0.92
C PRO A 86 -24.37 -5.67 -0.27
N HIS A 87 -24.63 -4.64 0.55
CA HIS A 87 -23.58 -3.92 1.26
C HIS A 87 -22.92 -4.78 2.35
N CYS A 88 -23.70 -5.57 3.10
CA CYS A 88 -23.17 -6.45 4.13
C CYS A 88 -22.38 -7.63 3.56
N ILE A 89 -22.80 -8.17 2.42
CA ILE A 89 -22.05 -9.19 1.69
C ILE A 89 -20.68 -8.63 1.27
N ALA A 90 -20.65 -7.43 0.68
CA ALA A 90 -19.41 -6.80 0.25
C ALA A 90 -18.46 -6.52 1.43
N ILE A 91 -18.98 -5.93 2.52
CA ILE A 91 -18.17 -5.64 3.71
C ILE A 91 -17.63 -6.93 4.33
N ARG A 92 -18.46 -7.98 4.42
CA ARG A 92 -18.04 -9.28 4.95
C ARG A 92 -16.96 -9.92 4.08
N TRP A 93 -17.09 -9.83 2.75
CA TRP A 93 -16.09 -10.32 1.83
C TRP A 93 -14.75 -9.58 2.03
N VAL A 94 -14.76 -8.24 2.08
CA VAL A 94 -13.54 -7.45 2.34
C VAL A 94 -12.90 -7.82 3.67
N MET A 95 -13.70 -8.00 4.73
CA MET A 95 -13.21 -8.37 6.06
C MET A 95 -12.51 -9.73 6.05
N MET A 96 -13.09 -10.74 5.40
CA MET A 96 -12.51 -12.09 5.31
C MET A 96 -11.28 -12.11 4.40
N GLU A 97 -11.35 -11.45 3.24
CA GLU A 97 -10.25 -11.46 2.27
C GLU A 97 -9.02 -10.73 2.80
N SER A 98 -9.21 -9.56 3.43
CA SER A 98 -8.11 -8.83 4.06
C SER A 98 -7.43 -9.63 5.18
N ALA A 99 -8.20 -10.38 5.97
CA ALA A 99 -7.64 -11.28 6.99
C ALA A 99 -6.81 -12.41 6.38
N ASN A 100 -7.32 -13.05 5.32
CA ASN A 100 -6.59 -14.09 4.59
C ASN A 100 -5.27 -13.57 4.04
N LEU A 101 -5.28 -12.39 3.42
CA LEU A 101 -4.08 -11.76 2.87
C LEU A 101 -3.03 -11.46 3.94
N VAL A 102 -3.45 -10.97 5.12
CA VAL A 102 -2.56 -10.74 6.26
C VAL A 102 -1.97 -12.06 6.76
N TYR A 103 -2.81 -13.10 6.87
CA TYR A 103 -2.37 -14.44 7.30
C TYR A 103 -1.30 -15.01 6.37
N PHE A 104 -1.51 -14.97 5.05
CA PHE A 104 -0.51 -15.44 4.07
C PHE A 104 0.79 -14.65 4.16
N GLN A 105 0.74 -13.33 4.36
CA GLN A 105 1.94 -12.51 4.50
C GLN A 105 2.74 -12.88 5.75
N ILE A 106 2.07 -13.07 6.90
CA ILE A 106 2.72 -13.51 8.13
C ILE A 106 3.31 -14.92 7.96
N LEU A 107 2.57 -15.84 7.33
CA LEU A 107 3.06 -17.19 7.06
C LEU A 107 4.32 -17.19 6.18
N MET A 108 4.35 -16.37 5.12
CA MET A 108 5.51 -16.28 4.23
C MET A 108 6.74 -15.77 4.99
N VAL A 109 6.57 -14.73 5.82
CA VAL A 109 7.66 -14.20 6.66
C VAL A 109 8.10 -15.22 7.71
N GLY A 110 7.16 -15.86 8.39
CA GLY A 110 7.45 -16.90 9.37
C GLY A 110 8.20 -18.09 8.76
N SER A 111 7.76 -18.54 7.58
CA SER A 111 8.41 -19.62 6.85
C SER A 111 9.83 -19.25 6.42
N TRP A 112 10.05 -18.00 5.98
CA TRP A 112 11.38 -17.49 5.66
C TRP A 112 12.30 -17.46 6.89
N ILE A 113 11.78 -17.02 8.04
CA ILE A 113 12.55 -17.01 9.30
C ILE A 113 12.95 -18.44 9.69
N VAL A 114 12.01 -19.38 9.68
CA VAL A 114 12.29 -20.79 10.02
C VAL A 114 13.38 -21.35 9.09
N ALA A 115 13.26 -21.14 7.78
CA ALA A 115 14.24 -21.60 6.79
C ALA A 115 15.64 -20.97 6.93
N ARG A 116 15.80 -19.89 7.69
CA ARG A 116 17.11 -19.28 8.00
C ARG A 116 17.68 -19.72 9.34
N ILE A 117 16.84 -20.18 10.26
CA ILE A 117 17.23 -20.60 11.60
C ILE A 117 17.46 -22.13 11.65
N SER A 118 16.75 -22.90 10.83
CA SER A 118 16.93 -24.36 10.65
C SER A 118 18.16 -24.69 9.83
#